data_AF-A0A961CFV1-F1
#
_entry.id   AF-A0A961CFV1-F1
#
_cell.length_a   1.000
_cell.length_b   1.000
_cell.length_c   1.000
_cell.angle_alpha   90.00
_cell.angle_beta   90.00
_cell.angle_gamma   90.00
#
_symmetry.space_group_name_H-M   'P 1'
#
loop_
_entity.id
_entity.type
_entity.pdbx_description
1 polymer ?
#
loop_
_entity_poly.entity_id
_entity_poly.type
_entity_poly.pdbx_seq_one_letter_code
_entity_poly.pdbx_strand_id
1 'polypeptide(L)'
;MTAPARVADLLAPWLTPADAEITRAVVYRFHALVAERFRDGSVFLAGDAAHQMPPFNGQGLCAGLRDAANLVWKLDLVHRGRAPDALLDTYDAERRPHAEAQVVHSADAGKLIEAIAGRIDHGDVSDLLDAGYGAGRPFPKLTTGMLVPGPDAVGRPFPLPILGDGRRTCDVLGSGFALVAADDPRRGVDPAVAARWDEIGARWVAVGDDPWLAGLLVDEQIALVRPDRYLAAVVRPHDLGRVTDALALDPTSA
;
A
#
# COMPACT_ATOMS: atom_id res chain seq x y z
N MET A 1 -29.05 12.82 -19.77
CA MET A 1 -28.90 12.91 -18.30
C MET A 1 -28.22 14.20 -17.85
N THR A 2 -27.31 14.79 -18.63
CA THR A 2 -26.50 15.96 -18.22
C THR A 2 -27.09 17.33 -18.60
N ALA A 3 -28.22 17.36 -19.32
CA ALA A 3 -28.87 18.63 -19.66
C ALA A 3 -29.30 19.37 -18.37
N PRO A 4 -29.11 20.70 -18.25
CA PRO A 4 -29.39 21.46 -17.03
C PRO A 4 -30.80 21.24 -16.47
N ALA A 5 -31.82 21.24 -17.33
CA ALA A 5 -33.20 20.97 -16.91
C ALA A 5 -33.35 19.58 -16.27
N ARG A 6 -32.70 18.55 -16.85
CA ARG A 6 -32.74 17.21 -16.29
C ARG A 6 -32.00 17.10 -14.96
N VAL A 7 -30.89 17.82 -14.82
CA VAL A 7 -30.15 17.89 -13.54
C VAL A 7 -31.01 18.59 -12.48
N ALA A 8 -31.71 19.67 -12.84
CA ALA A 8 -32.64 20.36 -11.96
C ALA A 8 -33.78 19.43 -11.51
N ASP A 9 -34.38 18.66 -12.43
CA ASP A 9 -35.41 17.66 -12.08
C ASP A 9 -34.90 16.63 -11.06
N LEU A 10 -33.65 16.14 -11.25
CA LEU A 10 -33.04 15.17 -10.35
C LEU A 10 -32.75 15.76 -8.97
N LEU A 11 -32.44 17.05 -8.88
CA LEU A 11 -32.09 17.74 -7.63
C LEU A 11 -33.30 18.36 -6.92
N ALA A 12 -34.44 18.49 -7.58
CA ALA A 12 -35.66 19.11 -7.05
C ALA A 12 -36.13 18.60 -5.66
N PRO A 13 -35.90 17.34 -5.25
CA PRO A 13 -36.21 16.91 -3.89
C PRO A 13 -35.35 17.56 -2.79
N TRP A 14 -34.22 18.16 -3.14
CA TRP A 14 -33.24 18.70 -2.19
C TRP A 14 -32.91 20.18 -2.39
N LEU A 15 -32.97 20.70 -3.62
CA LEU A 15 -32.54 22.05 -3.98
C LEU A 15 -33.46 22.66 -5.05
N THR A 16 -33.59 23.98 -5.04
CA THR A 16 -34.16 24.77 -6.14
C THR A 16 -33.06 25.34 -7.04
N PRO A 17 -33.37 25.76 -8.28
CA PRO A 17 -32.39 26.40 -9.17
C PRO A 17 -31.78 27.71 -8.63
N ALA A 18 -32.39 28.33 -7.62
CA ALA A 18 -31.86 29.53 -6.99
C ALA A 18 -30.78 29.22 -5.92
N ASP A 19 -30.73 27.98 -5.43
CA ASP A 19 -29.85 27.58 -4.33
C ASP A 19 -28.43 27.20 -4.78
N ALA A 20 -28.24 26.89 -6.06
CA ALA A 20 -26.95 26.42 -6.59
C ALA A 20 -26.77 26.69 -8.09
N GLU A 21 -25.51 26.91 -8.49
CA GLU A 21 -25.09 27.01 -9.88
C GLU A 21 -24.46 25.67 -10.35
N ILE A 22 -24.89 25.16 -11.50
CA ILE A 22 -24.31 23.95 -12.11
C ILE A 22 -23.01 24.33 -12.82
N THR A 23 -21.86 24.01 -12.22
CA THR A 23 -20.54 24.27 -12.83
C THR A 23 -20.12 23.19 -13.82
N ARG A 24 -20.53 21.93 -13.61
CA ARG A 24 -20.19 20.79 -14.47
C ARG A 24 -21.18 19.64 -14.33
N ALA A 25 -21.56 19.02 -15.45
CA ALA A 25 -22.37 17.80 -15.47
C ALA A 25 -21.76 16.76 -16.42
N VAL A 26 -21.47 15.56 -15.90
CA VAL A 26 -20.90 14.45 -16.67
C VAL A 26 -21.59 13.15 -16.31
N VAL A 27 -21.75 12.25 -17.28
CA VAL A 27 -22.13 10.86 -17.00
C VAL A 27 -20.85 10.07 -16.83
N TYR A 28 -20.65 9.47 -15.67
CA TYR A 28 -19.50 8.63 -15.40
C TYR A 28 -19.89 7.16 -15.51
N ARG A 29 -19.21 6.42 -16.38
CA ARG A 29 -19.27 4.97 -16.42
C ARG A 29 -18.02 4.44 -15.72
N PHE A 30 -18.22 3.74 -14.62
CA PHE A 30 -17.14 3.03 -13.95
C PHE A 30 -17.05 1.59 -14.44
N HIS A 31 -15.86 1.04 -14.33
CA HIS A 31 -15.54 -0.34 -14.65
C HIS A 31 -14.95 -1.02 -13.41
N ALA A 32 -15.02 -2.34 -13.36
CA ALA A 32 -14.33 -3.17 -12.39
C ALA A 32 -13.41 -4.10 -13.19
N LEU A 33 -12.21 -3.64 -13.50
CA LEU A 33 -11.26 -4.30 -14.40
C LEU A 33 -9.88 -4.32 -13.76
N VAL A 34 -9.15 -5.40 -13.97
CA VAL A 34 -7.72 -5.52 -13.66
C VAL A 34 -7.01 -6.11 -14.87
N ALA A 35 -5.88 -5.52 -15.26
CA ALA A 35 -5.04 -6.05 -16.31
C ALA A 35 -4.45 -7.40 -15.89
N GLU A 36 -4.36 -8.34 -16.82
CA GLU A 36 -3.82 -9.69 -16.57
C GLU A 36 -2.35 -9.69 -16.17
N ARG A 37 -1.60 -8.65 -16.59
CA ARG A 37 -0.19 -8.44 -16.26
C ARG A 37 0.08 -6.95 -16.06
N PHE A 38 0.79 -6.62 -14.99
CA PHE A 38 1.24 -5.25 -14.70
C PHE A 38 2.62 -4.94 -15.28
N ARG A 39 3.35 -5.96 -15.75
CA ARG A 39 4.67 -5.85 -16.37
C ARG A 39 4.73 -6.70 -17.65
N ASP A 40 5.35 -6.17 -18.69
CA ASP A 40 5.79 -6.90 -19.88
C ASP A 40 7.18 -6.40 -20.30
N GLY A 41 8.22 -7.14 -19.92
CA GLY A 41 9.62 -6.71 -20.08
C GLY A 41 9.90 -5.37 -19.39
N SER A 42 10.23 -4.35 -20.17
CA SER A 42 10.51 -2.98 -19.69
C SER A 42 9.27 -2.07 -19.65
N VAL A 43 8.08 -2.58 -19.95
CA VAL A 43 6.83 -1.83 -19.95
C VAL A 43 6.02 -2.16 -18.70
N PHE A 44 5.50 -1.14 -18.03
CA PHE A 44 4.75 -1.25 -16.78
C PHE A 44 3.40 -0.55 -16.89
N LEU A 45 2.37 -1.14 -16.28
CA LEU A 45 1.06 -0.52 -16.10
C LEU A 45 0.89 -0.16 -14.61
N ALA A 46 0.37 1.03 -14.31
CA ALA A 46 0.08 1.49 -12.96
C ALA A 46 -1.19 2.36 -12.93
N GLY A 47 -1.89 2.39 -11.79
CA GLY A 47 -3.14 3.16 -11.64
C GLY A 47 -4.22 2.72 -12.62
N ASP A 48 -4.99 3.68 -13.16
CA ASP A 48 -6.14 3.39 -14.04
C ASP A 48 -5.79 2.62 -15.33
N ALA A 49 -4.52 2.62 -15.74
CA ALA A 49 -4.04 1.80 -16.86
C ALA A 49 -3.91 0.31 -16.50
N ALA A 50 -3.71 -0.01 -15.22
CA ALA A 50 -3.59 -1.36 -14.69
C ALA A 50 -4.90 -1.88 -14.07
N HIS A 51 -5.67 -1.01 -13.44
CA HIS A 51 -6.93 -1.40 -12.80
C HIS A 51 -7.91 -0.23 -12.74
N GLN A 52 -9.18 -0.53 -12.97
CA GLN A 52 -10.29 0.41 -12.86
C GLN A 52 -11.27 -0.13 -11.82
N MET A 53 -11.74 0.74 -10.93
CA MET A 53 -12.68 0.35 -9.88
C MET A 53 -13.83 1.36 -9.74
N PRO A 54 -15.00 0.89 -9.28
CA PRO A 54 -16.07 1.79 -8.87
C PRO A 54 -15.61 2.78 -7.79
N PRO A 55 -16.11 4.03 -7.77
CA PRO A 55 -15.60 5.08 -6.90
C PRO A 55 -16.07 4.95 -5.44
N PHE A 56 -16.87 3.93 -5.12
CA PHE A 56 -17.63 3.85 -3.87
C PHE A 56 -16.76 3.83 -2.61
N ASN A 57 -15.50 3.39 -2.70
CA ASN A 57 -14.53 3.37 -1.59
C ASN A 57 -13.39 4.40 -1.72
N GLY A 58 -13.41 5.25 -2.76
CA GLY A 58 -12.37 6.26 -3.01
C GLY A 58 -10.98 5.67 -3.27
N GLN A 59 -10.89 4.42 -3.74
CA GLN A 59 -9.61 3.68 -3.81
C GLN A 59 -8.85 3.81 -5.13
N GLY A 60 -9.43 4.33 -6.21
CA GLY A 60 -8.76 4.40 -7.53
C GLY A 60 -7.41 5.14 -7.47
N LEU A 61 -7.45 6.43 -7.10
CA LEU A 61 -6.24 7.24 -6.93
C LEU A 61 -5.30 6.65 -5.86
N CYS A 62 -5.84 6.22 -4.72
CA CYS A 62 -5.06 5.67 -3.62
C CYS A 62 -4.31 4.39 -4.04
N ALA A 63 -4.93 3.51 -4.81
CA ALA A 63 -4.30 2.31 -5.33
C ALA A 63 -3.21 2.64 -6.36
N GLY A 64 -3.46 3.58 -7.28
CA GLY A 64 -2.45 4.05 -8.23
C GLY A 64 -1.21 4.68 -7.54
N LEU A 65 -1.42 5.44 -6.47
CA LEU A 65 -0.31 5.97 -5.67
C LEU A 65 0.50 4.86 -4.99
N ARG A 66 -0.16 3.80 -4.50
CA ARG A 66 0.53 2.63 -3.92
C ARG A 66 1.31 1.86 -4.99
N ASP A 67 0.81 1.78 -6.21
CA ASP A 67 1.53 1.16 -7.32
C ASP A 67 2.81 1.92 -7.63
N ALA A 68 2.73 3.24 -7.76
CA ALA A 68 3.89 4.10 -7.98
C ALA A 68 4.90 3.99 -6.83
N ALA A 69 4.41 4.06 -5.57
CA ALA A 69 5.25 3.90 -4.39
C ALA A 69 5.98 2.56 -4.36
N ASN A 70 5.32 1.48 -4.77
CA ASN A 70 5.90 0.14 -4.84
C ASN A 70 6.91 -0.03 -5.96
N LEU A 71 6.68 0.59 -7.13
CA LEU A 71 7.48 0.39 -8.33
C LEU A 71 8.75 1.25 -8.36
N VAL A 72 8.68 2.52 -7.93
CA VAL A 72 9.76 3.50 -8.13
C VAL A 72 11.08 3.08 -7.46
N TRP A 73 11.04 2.58 -6.23
CA TRP A 73 12.27 2.16 -5.54
C TRP A 73 12.89 0.90 -6.15
N LYS A 74 12.07 -0.01 -6.68
CA LYS A 74 12.54 -1.21 -7.39
C LYS A 74 13.23 -0.83 -8.69
N LEU A 75 12.63 0.09 -9.44
CA LEU A 75 13.24 0.64 -10.66
C LEU A 75 14.58 1.30 -10.35
N ASP A 76 14.67 2.12 -9.29
CA ASP A 76 15.92 2.77 -8.90
C ASP A 76 17.03 1.77 -8.56
N LEU A 77 16.72 0.74 -7.76
CA LEU A 77 17.71 -0.29 -7.39
C LEU A 77 18.20 -1.09 -8.61
N VAL A 78 17.29 -1.54 -9.47
CA VAL A 78 17.67 -2.29 -10.68
C VAL A 78 18.45 -1.40 -11.64
N HIS A 79 18.01 -0.16 -11.85
CA HIS A 79 18.68 0.80 -12.72
C HIS A 79 20.12 1.09 -12.27
N ARG A 80 20.37 1.12 -10.96
CA ARG A 80 21.71 1.33 -10.38
C ARG A 80 22.55 0.05 -10.24
N GLY A 81 22.06 -1.10 -10.71
CA GLY A 81 22.75 -2.38 -10.55
C GLY A 81 22.90 -2.84 -9.10
N ARG A 82 21.95 -2.46 -8.22
CA ARG A 82 21.92 -2.83 -6.79
C ARG A 82 20.93 -3.95 -6.47
N ALA A 83 20.14 -4.34 -7.46
CA ALA A 83 19.19 -5.45 -7.37
C ALA A 83 19.03 -6.10 -8.75
N PRO A 84 18.71 -7.41 -8.81
CA PRO A 84 18.45 -8.10 -10.07
C PRO A 84 17.13 -7.64 -10.70
N ASP A 85 17.00 -7.79 -12.02
CA ASP A 85 15.76 -7.48 -12.77
C ASP A 85 14.54 -8.22 -12.22
N ALA A 86 14.72 -9.43 -11.67
CA ALA A 86 13.67 -10.21 -11.02
C ALA A 86 12.96 -9.46 -9.86
N LEU A 87 13.60 -8.45 -9.26
CA LEU A 87 12.93 -7.58 -8.28
C LEU A 87 11.73 -6.85 -8.92
N LEU A 88 11.79 -6.48 -10.19
CA LEU A 88 10.70 -5.79 -10.89
C LEU A 88 9.51 -6.72 -11.17
N ASP A 89 9.71 -8.03 -11.27
CA ASP A 89 8.60 -9.00 -11.39
C ASP A 89 7.73 -9.01 -10.13
N THR A 90 8.31 -8.69 -8.98
CA THR A 90 7.57 -8.60 -7.72
C THR A 90 6.54 -7.47 -7.73
N TYR A 91 6.63 -6.49 -8.63
CA TYR A 91 5.61 -5.45 -8.75
C TYR A 91 4.24 -6.02 -9.11
N ASP A 92 4.14 -6.87 -10.15
CA ASP A 92 2.88 -7.54 -10.49
C ASP A 92 2.42 -8.45 -9.36
N ALA A 93 3.33 -9.28 -8.86
CA ALA A 93 3.03 -10.28 -7.84
C ALA A 93 2.53 -9.65 -6.51
N GLU A 94 3.05 -8.47 -6.15
CA GLU A 94 2.62 -7.73 -4.96
C GLU A 94 1.37 -6.89 -5.19
N ARG A 95 1.28 -6.20 -6.33
CA ARG A 95 0.26 -5.14 -6.54
C ARG A 95 -1.00 -5.64 -7.21
N ARG A 96 -0.94 -6.61 -8.12
CA ARG A 96 -2.12 -7.09 -8.84
C ARG A 96 -3.15 -7.75 -7.90
N PRO A 97 -2.78 -8.71 -7.01
CA PRO A 97 -3.75 -9.28 -6.06
C PRO A 97 -4.33 -8.23 -5.10
N HIS A 98 -3.52 -7.24 -4.73
CA HIS A 98 -3.98 -6.13 -3.91
C HIS A 98 -4.98 -5.24 -4.66
N ALA A 99 -4.75 -4.95 -5.95
CA ALA A 99 -5.67 -4.18 -6.78
C ALA A 99 -6.99 -4.94 -7.00
N GLU A 100 -6.91 -6.24 -7.28
CA GLU A 100 -8.08 -7.13 -7.42
C GLU A 100 -8.97 -7.08 -6.16
N ALA A 101 -8.39 -7.22 -4.97
CA ALA A 101 -9.13 -7.14 -3.71
C ALA A 101 -9.84 -5.79 -3.52
N GLN A 102 -9.21 -4.68 -3.91
CA GLN A 102 -9.78 -3.33 -3.81
C GLN A 102 -10.89 -3.09 -4.85
N VAL A 103 -10.73 -3.63 -6.06
CA VAL A 103 -11.74 -3.57 -7.13
C VAL A 103 -13.00 -4.34 -6.70
N VAL A 104 -12.82 -5.56 -6.17
CA VAL A 104 -13.92 -6.38 -5.64
C VAL A 104 -14.63 -5.65 -4.49
N HIS A 105 -13.87 -5.12 -3.53
CA HIS A 105 -14.45 -4.36 -2.41
C HIS A 105 -15.24 -3.14 -2.88
N SER A 106 -14.73 -2.40 -3.85
CA SER A 106 -15.42 -1.23 -4.39
C SER A 106 -16.70 -1.63 -5.16
N ALA A 107 -16.69 -2.75 -5.88
CA ALA A 107 -17.88 -3.28 -6.54
C ALA A 107 -18.95 -3.75 -5.55
N ASP A 108 -18.55 -4.45 -4.49
CA ASP A 108 -19.45 -4.91 -3.42
C ASP A 108 -20.10 -3.73 -2.69
N ALA A 109 -19.35 -2.66 -2.41
CA ALA A 109 -19.89 -1.44 -1.82
C ALA A 109 -20.96 -0.80 -2.72
N GLY A 110 -20.78 -0.83 -4.05
CA GLY A 110 -21.77 -0.37 -5.01
C GLY A 110 -23.08 -1.15 -4.96
N LYS A 111 -22.98 -2.49 -4.94
CA LYS A 111 -24.15 -3.38 -4.81
C LYS A 111 -24.90 -3.14 -3.50
N LEU A 112 -24.17 -2.95 -2.39
CA LEU A 112 -24.77 -2.62 -1.09
C LEU A 112 -25.56 -1.30 -1.15
N ILE A 113 -24.97 -0.26 -1.74
CA ILE A 113 -25.64 1.05 -1.90
C ILE A 113 -26.92 0.93 -2.75
N GLU A 114 -26.86 0.18 -3.85
CA GLU A 114 -28.02 -0.03 -4.73
C GLU A 114 -29.14 -0.81 -4.04
N ALA A 115 -28.79 -1.82 -3.24
CA ALA A 115 -29.73 -2.61 -2.46
C ALA A 115 -30.40 -1.77 -1.37
N ILE A 116 -29.63 -0.99 -0.60
CA ILE A 116 -30.17 -0.09 0.43
C ILE A 116 -31.09 0.96 -0.17
N ALA A 117 -30.76 1.48 -1.36
CA ALA A 117 -31.59 2.46 -2.06
C ALA A 117 -32.90 1.86 -2.62
N GLY A 118 -33.10 0.54 -2.54
CA GLY A 118 -34.27 -0.16 -3.09
C GLY A 118 -34.40 -0.04 -4.60
N ARG A 119 -33.29 0.26 -5.31
CA ARG A 119 -33.30 0.53 -6.75
C ARG A 119 -33.19 -0.75 -7.58
N ILE A 120 -32.48 -1.74 -7.06
CA ILE A 120 -32.24 -3.04 -7.68
C ILE A 120 -32.28 -4.09 -6.57
N ASP A 121 -33.01 -5.18 -6.79
CA ASP A 121 -32.98 -6.34 -5.88
C ASP A 121 -31.71 -7.15 -6.15
N HIS A 122 -30.78 -7.11 -5.20
CA HIS A 122 -29.53 -7.89 -5.22
C HIS A 122 -29.64 -9.19 -4.42
N GLY A 123 -30.84 -9.54 -3.93
CA GLY A 123 -31.06 -10.68 -3.04
C GLY A 123 -30.58 -10.42 -1.61
N ASP A 124 -30.08 -11.46 -0.95
CA ASP A 124 -29.46 -11.33 0.37
C ASP A 124 -28.12 -10.59 0.25
N VAL A 125 -28.03 -9.42 0.89
CA VAL A 125 -26.85 -8.56 0.91
C VAL A 125 -26.12 -8.56 2.24
N SER A 126 -26.45 -9.50 3.14
CA SER A 126 -25.77 -9.64 4.43
C SER A 126 -24.25 -9.80 4.29
N ASP A 127 -23.80 -10.57 3.29
CA ASP A 127 -22.38 -10.73 2.95
C ASP A 127 -21.70 -9.45 2.43
N LEU A 128 -22.49 -8.46 1.98
CA LEU A 128 -21.98 -7.18 1.51
C LEU A 128 -21.82 -6.15 2.63
N LEU A 129 -22.32 -6.42 3.84
CA LEU A 129 -22.25 -5.46 4.95
C LEU A 129 -20.81 -5.05 5.24
N ASP A 130 -19.86 -5.99 5.18
CA ASP A 130 -18.43 -5.74 5.39
C ASP A 130 -17.81 -4.85 4.29
N ALA A 131 -18.48 -4.69 3.15
CA ALA A 131 -18.05 -3.76 2.11
C ALA A 131 -18.31 -2.29 2.48
N GLY A 132 -19.17 -2.03 3.46
CA GLY A 132 -19.46 -0.69 3.97
C GLY A 132 -18.24 0.01 4.55
N TYR A 133 -18.30 1.34 4.60
CA TYR A 133 -17.25 2.15 5.22
C TYR A 133 -17.09 1.79 6.70
N GLY A 134 -15.89 1.38 7.09
CA GLY A 134 -15.58 0.99 8.47
C GLY A 134 -16.16 -0.36 8.90
N ALA A 135 -16.75 -1.14 7.97
CA ALA A 135 -17.42 -2.41 8.28
C ALA A 135 -16.45 -3.61 8.39
N GLY A 136 -15.17 -3.37 8.65
CA GLY A 136 -14.25 -4.43 9.08
C GLY A 136 -13.61 -5.29 8.00
N ARG A 137 -13.94 -5.14 6.70
CA ARG A 137 -13.20 -5.84 5.63
C ARG A 137 -11.71 -5.48 5.71
N PRO A 138 -10.81 -6.46 5.92
CA PRO A 138 -9.40 -6.18 6.15
C PRO A 138 -8.75 -5.64 4.88
N PHE A 139 -7.86 -4.66 5.07
CA PHE A 139 -7.04 -4.16 3.99
C PHE A 139 -6.03 -5.24 3.55
N PRO A 140 -5.86 -5.51 2.25
CA PRO A 140 -4.96 -6.55 1.76
C PRO A 140 -3.51 -6.26 2.13
N LYS A 141 -2.81 -7.30 2.59
CA LYS A 141 -1.36 -7.26 2.87
C LYS A 141 -0.57 -7.83 1.69
N LEU A 142 0.70 -7.46 1.58
CA LEU A 142 1.64 -8.11 0.67
C LEU A 142 1.97 -9.50 1.19
N THR A 143 2.05 -10.48 0.29
CA THR A 143 2.33 -11.88 0.63
C THR A 143 3.57 -12.42 -0.07
N THR A 144 4.18 -11.63 -0.95
CA THR A 144 5.33 -12.02 -1.77
C THR A 144 6.24 -10.83 -2.05
N GLY A 145 7.27 -11.07 -2.85
CA GLY A 145 8.31 -10.12 -3.21
C GLY A 145 9.35 -9.99 -2.11
N MET A 146 9.70 -8.77 -1.74
CA MET A 146 10.81 -8.53 -0.82
C MET A 146 10.35 -8.60 0.66
N LEU A 147 9.94 -9.81 1.08
CA LEU A 147 9.42 -10.12 2.42
C LEU A 147 10.12 -11.35 3.00
N VAL A 148 10.30 -11.38 4.32
CA VAL A 148 10.78 -12.56 5.06
C VAL A 148 9.67 -13.09 5.95
N PRO A 149 9.35 -14.40 5.92
CA PRO A 149 8.33 -14.99 6.77
C PRO A 149 8.51 -14.62 8.25
N GLY A 150 7.41 -14.26 8.91
CA GLY A 150 7.44 -13.73 10.27
C GLY A 150 6.04 -13.50 10.84
N PRO A 151 5.88 -12.58 11.82
CA PRO A 151 4.58 -12.29 12.43
C PRO A 151 3.56 -11.75 11.40
N ASP A 152 2.27 -11.76 11.73
CA ASP A 152 1.21 -11.31 10.81
C ASP A 152 1.37 -9.85 10.33
N ALA A 153 2.12 -9.04 11.08
CA ALA A 153 2.48 -7.67 10.71
C ALA A 153 3.35 -7.58 9.44
N VAL A 154 4.10 -8.63 9.08
CA VAL A 154 4.91 -8.63 7.85
C VAL A 154 3.99 -8.55 6.63
N GLY A 155 4.37 -7.71 5.68
CA GLY A 155 3.58 -7.41 4.49
C GLY A 155 2.44 -6.41 4.73
N ARG A 156 2.26 -5.91 5.95
CA ARG A 156 1.33 -4.80 6.25
C ARG A 156 2.06 -3.45 6.18
N PRO A 157 1.32 -2.34 5.95
CA PRO A 157 1.88 -1.01 6.14
C PRO A 157 2.44 -0.85 7.54
N PHE A 158 3.66 -0.31 7.63
CA PHE A 158 4.31 0.00 8.88
C PHE A 158 3.56 1.14 9.61
N PRO A 159 3.31 1.04 10.92
CA PRO A 159 2.70 2.14 11.68
C PRO A 159 3.55 3.41 11.60
N LEU A 160 2.92 4.56 11.35
CA LEU A 160 3.60 5.87 11.28
C LEU A 160 3.06 6.85 12.34
N PRO A 161 3.23 6.56 13.64
CA PRO A 161 2.80 7.46 14.70
C PRO A 161 3.66 8.73 14.76
N ILE A 162 3.24 9.67 15.61
CA ILE A 162 4.12 10.73 16.10
C ILE A 162 4.84 10.15 17.32
N LEU A 163 6.18 10.22 17.32
CA LEU A 163 7.03 9.71 18.40
C LEU A 163 6.81 10.54 19.68
N GLY A 164 7.18 9.96 20.83
CA GLY A 164 7.10 10.65 22.13
C GLY A 164 7.84 11.99 22.22
N ASP A 165 8.81 12.24 21.33
CA ASP A 165 9.54 13.51 21.22
C ASP A 165 8.91 14.53 20.23
N GLY A 166 7.76 14.20 19.66
CA GLY A 166 6.99 15.05 18.73
C GLY A 166 7.41 14.94 17.27
N ARG A 167 8.48 14.21 16.92
CA ARG A 167 8.85 13.96 15.52
C ARG A 167 7.89 12.98 14.87
N ARG A 168 7.63 13.15 13.57
CA ARG A 168 6.83 12.17 12.81
C ARG A 168 7.72 11.01 12.40
N THR A 169 7.25 9.78 12.59
CA THR A 169 7.99 8.59 12.16
C THR A 169 8.34 8.64 10.68
N CYS A 170 7.47 9.16 9.81
CA CYS A 170 7.77 9.31 8.38
C CYS A 170 9.00 10.17 8.08
N ASP A 171 9.29 11.18 8.90
CA ASP A 171 10.44 12.07 8.72
C ASP A 171 11.73 11.37 9.17
N VAL A 172 11.65 10.57 10.23
CA VAL A 172 12.79 9.83 10.79
C VAL A 172 13.18 8.66 9.90
N LEU A 173 12.22 7.94 9.31
CA LEU A 173 12.51 6.81 8.43
C LEU A 173 13.19 7.23 7.11
N GLY A 174 13.03 8.49 6.66
CA GLY A 174 13.52 8.95 5.35
C GLY A 174 12.86 8.19 4.19
N SER A 175 13.24 8.42 2.93
CA SER A 175 12.55 7.81 1.76
C SER A 175 13.02 6.40 1.36
N GLY A 176 14.10 5.90 1.96
CA GLY A 176 14.70 4.61 1.63
C GLY A 176 14.26 3.49 2.58
N PHE A 177 15.09 2.45 2.65
CA PHE A 177 14.97 1.43 3.67
C PHE A 177 15.19 2.00 5.07
N ALA A 178 14.49 1.44 6.06
CA ALA A 178 14.74 1.76 7.46
C ALA A 178 14.77 0.49 8.31
N LEU A 179 15.77 0.40 9.18
CA LEU A 179 15.92 -0.61 10.21
C LEU A 179 15.55 0.03 11.55
N VAL A 180 14.41 -0.34 12.09
CA VAL A 180 13.79 0.28 13.26
C VAL A 180 13.88 -0.65 14.46
N ALA A 181 14.36 -0.15 15.59
CA ALA A 181 14.38 -0.89 16.86
C ALA A 181 14.05 0.06 18.04
N ALA A 182 13.81 -0.52 19.22
CA ALA A 182 13.62 0.26 20.46
C ALA A 182 14.93 1.00 20.81
N ASP A 183 16.02 0.24 20.95
CA ASP A 183 17.38 0.73 21.17
C ASP A 183 18.17 0.85 19.85
N ASP A 184 19.49 1.02 19.95
CA ASP A 184 20.40 1.06 18.80
C ASP A 184 20.23 -0.19 17.90
N PRO A 185 19.65 -0.05 16.70
CA PRO A 185 19.40 -1.17 15.79
C PRO A 185 20.70 -1.78 15.22
N ARG A 186 21.86 -1.13 15.41
CA ARG A 186 23.16 -1.68 15.01
C ARG A 186 23.72 -2.65 16.04
N ARG A 187 23.22 -2.63 17.27
CA ARG A 187 23.75 -3.45 18.36
C ARG A 187 23.57 -4.94 18.04
N GLY A 188 24.68 -5.67 17.98
CA GLY A 188 24.67 -7.11 17.68
C GLY A 188 24.50 -7.47 16.20
N VAL A 189 24.54 -6.49 15.30
CA VAL A 189 24.61 -6.72 13.85
C VAL A 189 26.06 -6.92 13.43
N ASP A 190 26.30 -7.88 12.53
CA ASP A 190 27.60 -8.08 11.89
C ASP A 190 28.03 -6.79 11.13
N PRO A 191 29.24 -6.24 11.37
CA PRO A 191 29.70 -5.02 10.69
C PRO A 191 29.66 -5.07 9.16
N ALA A 192 29.90 -6.23 8.55
CA ALA A 192 29.82 -6.40 7.10
C ALA A 192 28.36 -6.33 6.60
N VAL A 193 27.42 -6.88 7.37
CA VAL A 193 25.99 -6.75 7.07
C VAL A 193 25.54 -5.30 7.22
N ALA A 194 25.97 -4.62 8.29
CA ALA A 194 25.66 -3.21 8.50
C ALA A 194 26.18 -2.32 7.34
N ALA A 195 27.40 -2.58 6.88
CA ALA A 195 27.99 -1.85 5.74
C ALA A 195 27.17 -2.01 4.44
N ARG A 196 26.65 -3.21 4.14
CA ARG A 196 25.78 -3.43 2.97
C ARG A 196 24.50 -2.58 3.02
N TRP A 197 23.87 -2.46 4.19
CA TRP A 197 22.70 -1.60 4.37
C TRP A 197 23.04 -0.11 4.27
N ASP A 198 24.21 0.29 4.75
CA ASP A 198 24.70 1.68 4.60
C ASP A 198 24.97 2.04 3.13
N GLU A 199 25.52 1.11 2.35
CA GLU A 199 25.79 1.29 0.91
C GLU A 199 24.53 1.53 0.07
N ILE A 200 23.40 0.93 0.46
CA ILE A 200 22.09 1.17 -0.17
C ILE A 200 21.32 2.33 0.47
N GLY A 201 21.95 3.08 1.39
CA GLY A 201 21.41 4.28 2.00
C GLY A 201 20.30 4.03 3.02
N ALA A 202 20.30 2.86 3.66
CA ALA A 202 19.30 2.54 4.67
C ALA A 202 19.48 3.39 5.93
N ARG A 203 18.35 3.72 6.57
CA ARG A 203 18.32 4.46 7.84
C ARG A 203 18.27 3.49 9.01
N TRP A 204 19.14 3.72 9.98
CA TRP A 204 19.14 3.02 11.27
C TRP A 204 18.41 3.91 12.27
N VAL A 205 17.29 3.46 12.80
CA VAL A 205 16.38 4.28 13.60
C VAL A 205 16.11 3.60 14.95
N ALA A 206 16.55 4.23 16.02
CA ALA A 206 16.09 3.93 17.38
C ALA A 206 14.90 4.84 17.71
N VAL A 207 13.77 4.27 18.14
CA VAL A 207 12.56 5.04 18.52
C VAL A 207 12.29 5.06 20.02
N GLY A 208 13.13 4.39 20.82
CA GLY A 208 12.94 4.23 22.26
C GLY A 208 11.78 3.30 22.61
N ASP A 209 11.43 3.31 23.90
CA ASP A 209 10.34 2.48 24.47
C ASP A 209 8.94 3.07 24.20
N ASP A 210 8.64 3.33 22.93
CA ASP A 210 7.32 3.85 22.53
C ASP A 210 6.25 2.73 22.54
N PRO A 211 5.11 2.89 23.24
CA PRO A 211 4.13 1.81 23.40
C PRO A 211 3.62 1.15 22.11
N TRP A 212 3.57 1.88 20.99
CA TRP A 212 3.15 1.28 19.71
C TRP A 212 4.15 0.24 19.20
N LEU A 213 5.44 0.39 19.53
CA LEU A 213 6.49 -0.51 19.10
C LEU A 213 6.41 -1.84 19.84
N ALA A 214 6.02 -1.82 21.12
CA ALA A 214 5.84 -3.04 21.92
C ALA A 214 4.75 -3.97 21.36
N GLY A 215 3.80 -3.44 20.59
CA GLY A 215 2.80 -4.24 19.87
C GLY A 215 3.32 -4.85 18.56
N LEU A 216 4.50 -4.44 18.09
CA LEU A 216 5.09 -4.82 16.81
C LEU A 216 6.36 -5.66 16.95
N LEU A 217 7.21 -5.30 17.90
CA LEU A 217 8.50 -5.93 18.18
C LEU A 217 8.50 -6.51 19.58
N VAL A 218 9.16 -7.65 19.74
CA VAL A 218 9.57 -8.18 21.06
C VAL A 218 11.07 -7.98 21.23
N ASP A 219 11.53 -7.85 22.48
CA ASP A 219 12.90 -7.49 22.89
C ASP A 219 14.01 -7.89 21.89
N GLU A 220 14.91 -6.94 21.64
CA GLU A 220 16.08 -7.09 20.76
C GLU A 220 15.73 -7.50 19.32
N GLN A 221 14.63 -6.98 18.78
CA GLN A 221 14.28 -7.13 17.37
C GLN A 221 14.43 -5.83 16.58
N ILE A 222 14.60 -6.01 15.27
CA ILE A 222 14.66 -4.98 14.26
C ILE A 222 13.49 -5.20 13.30
N ALA A 223 12.68 -4.17 13.09
CA ALA A 223 11.73 -4.08 11.99
C ALA A 223 12.45 -3.53 10.75
N LEU A 224 12.46 -4.31 9.68
CA LEU A 224 12.91 -3.85 8.37
C LEU A 224 11.73 -3.26 7.60
N VAL A 225 11.78 -1.95 7.35
CA VAL A 225 10.76 -1.20 6.62
C VAL A 225 11.27 -0.86 5.23
N ARG A 226 10.46 -1.16 4.22
CA ARG A 226 10.74 -0.86 2.80
C ARG A 226 10.54 0.63 2.48
N PRO A 227 11.10 1.12 1.36
CA PRO A 227 10.84 2.46 0.84
C PRO A 227 9.34 2.77 0.65
N ASP A 228 8.53 1.78 0.29
CA ASP A 228 7.08 1.87 0.14
C ASP A 228 6.29 1.71 1.46
N ARG A 229 6.99 1.73 2.60
CA ARG A 229 6.45 1.69 3.97
C ARG A 229 5.78 0.39 4.36
N TYR A 230 6.07 -0.70 3.66
CA TYR A 230 5.66 -2.02 4.11
C TYR A 230 6.73 -2.64 5.02
N LEU A 231 6.29 -3.33 6.06
CA LEU A 231 7.17 -4.12 6.92
C LEU A 231 7.61 -5.36 6.15
N ALA A 232 8.90 -5.44 5.81
CA ALA A 232 9.47 -6.58 5.08
C ALA A 232 9.86 -7.73 6.00
N ALA A 233 10.36 -7.44 7.19
CA ALA A 233 10.83 -8.44 8.12
C ALA A 233 10.81 -7.93 9.56
N VAL A 234 10.70 -8.86 10.51
CA VAL A 234 10.98 -8.65 11.92
C VAL A 234 12.00 -9.71 12.34
N VAL A 235 13.20 -9.28 12.70
CA VAL A 235 14.33 -10.19 12.94
C VAL A 235 15.18 -9.77 14.11
N ARG A 236 15.97 -10.71 14.64
CA ARG A 236 17.02 -10.37 15.60
C ARG A 236 18.27 -9.84 14.88
N PRO A 237 19.09 -8.98 15.51
CA PRO A 237 20.31 -8.42 14.93
C PRO A 237 21.23 -9.45 14.27
N HIS A 238 21.46 -10.59 14.92
CA HIS A 238 22.35 -11.65 14.42
C HIS A 238 21.78 -12.42 13.21
N ASP A 239 20.46 -12.35 12.98
CA ASP A 239 19.80 -12.99 11.84
C ASP A 239 19.68 -12.04 10.63
N LEU A 240 20.04 -10.75 10.77
CA LEU A 240 19.90 -9.76 9.70
C LEU A 240 20.71 -10.12 8.44
N GLY A 241 21.82 -10.85 8.58
CA GLY A 241 22.58 -11.35 7.44
C GLY A 241 21.73 -12.24 6.52
N ARG A 242 20.97 -13.18 7.10
CA ARG A 242 20.07 -14.07 6.34
C ARG A 242 18.98 -13.30 5.60
N VAL A 243 18.44 -12.25 6.21
CA VAL A 243 17.48 -11.35 5.55
C VAL A 243 18.16 -10.65 4.38
N THR A 244 19.32 -10.06 4.60
CA THR A 244 20.06 -9.31 3.58
C THR A 244 20.33 -10.19 2.35
N ASP A 245 20.71 -11.45 2.56
CA ASP A 245 20.92 -12.42 1.48
C ASP A 245 19.61 -12.84 0.80
N ALA A 246 18.55 -13.10 1.57
CA ALA A 246 17.24 -13.47 1.04
C ALA A 246 16.59 -12.36 0.20
N LEU A 247 16.89 -11.10 0.50
CA LEU A 247 16.39 -9.96 -0.27
C LEU A 247 17.20 -9.69 -1.56
N ALA A 248 18.28 -10.45 -1.80
CA ALA A 248 19.11 -10.38 -3.00
C ALA A 248 19.56 -8.95 -3.36
N LEU A 249 19.78 -8.12 -2.34
CA LEU A 249 20.36 -6.79 -2.47
C LEU A 249 21.87 -6.98 -2.65
N ASP A 250 22.31 -7.12 -3.90
CA ASP A 250 23.71 -7.36 -4.23
C ASP A 250 24.33 -6.09 -4.87
N PRO A 251 25.18 -5.35 -4.13
CA PRO A 251 25.89 -4.20 -4.67
C PRO A 251 26.97 -4.58 -5.69
N THR A 252 27.32 -5.87 -5.82
CA THR A 252 28.41 -6.38 -6.69
C THR A 252 27.95 -7.01 -8.00
N SER A 253 26.66 -6.91 -8.34
CA SER A 253 26.08 -7.50 -9.55
C SER A 253 26.05 -6.57 -10.78
N ALA A 254 26.78 -5.45 -10.74
CA ALA A 254 26.92 -4.48 -11.84
C ALA A 254 28.22 -4.68 -12.64
#